data_AF-B1N3A7-F1
#
_entry.id   AF-B1N3A7-F1
#
_cell.length_a   1.000
_cell.length_b   1.000
_cell.length_c   1.000
_cell.angle_alpha   90.00
_cell.angle_beta   90.00
_cell.angle_gamma   90.00
#
_symmetry.space_group_name_H-M   'P 1'
#
loop_
_entity.id
_entity.type
_entity.pdbx_description
1 polymer ?
#
loop_
_entity_poly.entity_id
_entity_poly.type
_entity_poly.pdbx_seq_one_letter_code
_entity_poly.pdbx_strand_id
1 'polypeptide(L)'
;MKIGVYNFNGTRQQVKEFLKREMNIRIGKIKEIGMNYICQVEKKEMNKEGKKRIIRYKDMEVRVEVIENKEKRIEEIGKEILEKWYDGRKGIIDMSRLKEKIGEIGSKREVDEVFIKRIMKSISDKNSMIKYICLSGNRIKSIQVINNINKIYPIVKGIDISNNEIERIEEINIRIEEIDLRNNPIKGRIIEEEIQKMIPNITIING
;
A
#
# COMPACT_ATOMS: atom_id res chain seq x y z
N MET A 1 9.13 -11.91 -13.44
CA MET A 1 8.32 -13.08 -13.05
C MET A 1 9.18 -13.97 -12.16
N LYS A 2 8.61 -14.58 -11.13
CA LYS A 2 9.30 -15.57 -10.31
C LYS A 2 8.68 -16.94 -10.57
N ILE A 3 9.51 -17.97 -10.53
CA ILE A 3 9.07 -19.36 -10.65
C ILE A 3 9.55 -20.09 -9.40
N GLY A 4 8.65 -20.81 -8.75
CA GLY A 4 8.99 -21.77 -7.71
C GLY A 4 9.21 -23.14 -8.34
N VAL A 5 10.34 -23.77 -8.04
CA VAL A 5 10.64 -25.17 -8.37
C VAL A 5 10.74 -25.91 -7.04
N TYR A 6 9.90 -26.92 -6.84
CA TYR A 6 9.79 -27.67 -5.59
C TYR A 6 10.14 -29.14 -5.81
N ASN A 7 10.63 -29.78 -4.75
CA ASN A 7 11.09 -31.17 -4.75
C ASN A 7 12.22 -31.43 -5.76
N PHE A 8 13.12 -30.46 -5.91
CA PHE A 8 14.28 -30.57 -6.79
C PHE A 8 15.53 -30.74 -5.93
N ASN A 9 16.20 -31.88 -6.03
CA ASN A 9 17.41 -32.18 -5.25
C ASN A 9 18.73 -31.86 -5.98
N GLY A 10 18.65 -31.29 -7.19
CA GLY A 10 19.82 -30.92 -7.99
C GLY A 10 20.35 -29.53 -7.65
N THR A 11 21.57 -29.22 -8.10
CA THR A 11 22.25 -27.95 -7.84
C THR A 11 21.60 -26.74 -8.53
N ARG A 12 22.04 -25.53 -8.17
CA ARG A 12 21.65 -24.27 -8.85
C ARG A 12 21.90 -24.28 -10.35
N GLN A 13 22.94 -24.96 -10.82
CA GLN A 13 23.22 -25.09 -12.25
C GLN A 13 22.25 -26.09 -12.90
N GLN A 14 21.97 -27.20 -12.23
CA GLN A 14 21.02 -28.21 -12.70
C GLN A 14 19.60 -27.67 -12.78
N VAL A 15 19.14 -26.84 -11.84
CA VAL A 15 17.81 -26.22 -11.92
C VAL A 15 17.72 -25.20 -13.07
N LYS A 16 18.81 -24.49 -13.40
CA LYS A 16 18.87 -23.61 -14.60
C LYS A 16 18.72 -24.43 -15.88
N GLU A 17 19.45 -25.52 -15.98
CA GLU A 17 19.41 -26.41 -17.14
C GLU A 17 18.05 -27.10 -17.28
N PHE A 18 17.47 -27.56 -16.16
CA PHE A 18 16.13 -28.12 -16.10
C PHE A 18 15.07 -27.13 -16.62
N LEU A 19 15.04 -25.91 -16.09
CA LEU A 19 14.07 -24.89 -16.53
C LEU A 19 14.29 -24.44 -17.98
N LYS A 20 15.54 -24.41 -18.44
CA LYS A 20 15.86 -24.13 -19.85
C LYS A 20 15.40 -25.26 -20.77
N ARG A 21 15.61 -26.52 -20.40
CA ARG A 21 15.29 -27.69 -21.22
C ARG A 21 13.79 -27.97 -21.26
N GLU A 22 13.15 -28.02 -20.09
CA GLU A 22 11.76 -28.50 -19.96
C GLU A 22 10.74 -27.38 -20.18
N MET A 23 11.14 -26.12 -20.03
CA MET A 23 10.23 -24.97 -20.11
C MET A 23 10.72 -23.83 -21.01
N ASN A 24 11.90 -23.95 -21.62
CA ASN A 24 12.53 -22.90 -22.43
C ASN A 24 12.71 -21.56 -21.68
N ILE A 25 13.03 -21.61 -20.38
CA ILE A 25 13.13 -20.42 -19.53
C ILE A 25 14.59 -20.13 -19.19
N ARG A 26 15.01 -18.88 -19.40
CA ARG A 26 16.30 -18.37 -18.92
C ARG A 26 16.14 -17.70 -17.55
N ILE A 27 16.99 -18.10 -16.60
CA ILE A 27 16.96 -17.68 -15.21
C ILE A 27 18.20 -16.87 -14.86
N GLY A 28 17.99 -15.69 -14.28
CA GLY A 28 19.07 -14.81 -13.85
C GLY A 28 19.46 -15.06 -12.40
N LYS A 29 18.54 -14.73 -11.48
CA LYS A 29 18.77 -14.90 -10.02
C LYS A 29 18.07 -16.15 -9.49
N ILE A 30 18.73 -16.88 -8.61
CA ILE A 30 18.20 -18.07 -7.94
C ILE A 30 18.36 -17.92 -6.44
N LYS A 31 17.27 -18.15 -5.71
CA LYS A 31 17.27 -18.33 -4.26
C LYS A 31 16.93 -19.78 -3.94
N GLU A 32 17.75 -20.42 -3.13
CA GLU A 32 17.60 -21.81 -2.71
C GLU A 32 17.07 -21.87 -1.28
N ILE A 33 16.09 -22.75 -1.04
CA ILE A 33 15.41 -22.91 0.25
C ILE A 33 15.13 -24.40 0.46
N GLY A 34 16.07 -25.11 1.08
CA GLY A 34 16.03 -26.57 1.18
C GLY A 34 16.04 -27.22 -0.21
N MET A 35 15.11 -28.14 -0.47
CA MET A 35 14.94 -28.79 -1.78
C MET A 35 14.09 -27.97 -2.78
N ASN A 36 14.02 -26.65 -2.59
CA ASN A 36 13.20 -25.76 -3.40
C ASN A 36 14.02 -24.58 -3.92
N TYR A 37 13.67 -24.10 -5.10
CA TYR A 37 14.30 -22.96 -5.76
C TYR A 37 13.27 -21.90 -6.14
N ILE A 38 13.57 -20.64 -5.86
CA ILE A 38 12.84 -19.48 -6.37
C ILE A 38 13.72 -18.81 -7.43
N CYS A 39 13.28 -18.89 -8.67
CA CYS A 39 14.02 -18.49 -9.86
C CYS A 39 13.43 -17.20 -10.46
N GLN A 40 14.26 -16.18 -10.69
CA GLN A 40 13.88 -14.96 -11.39
C GLN A 40 14.15 -15.10 -12.89
N VAL A 41 13.09 -14.99 -13.69
CA VAL A 41 13.14 -15.16 -15.15
C VAL A 41 13.69 -13.90 -15.83
N GLU A 42 14.64 -14.08 -16.76
CA GLU A 42 15.27 -13.01 -17.56
C GLU A 42 14.47 -12.63 -18.80
N LYS A 43 13.96 -13.62 -19.55
CA LYS A 43 13.27 -13.40 -20.83
C LYS A 43 11.93 -14.13 -20.87
N LYS A 44 10.87 -13.41 -21.26
CA LYS A 44 9.48 -13.92 -21.34
C LYS A 44 9.29 -14.67 -22.67
N GLU A 45 9.44 -15.98 -22.65
CA GLU A 45 8.91 -16.87 -23.70
C GLU A 45 8.13 -18.02 -23.05
N MET A 46 7.21 -17.69 -22.13
CA MET A 46 6.23 -18.66 -21.65
C MET A 46 4.85 -18.33 -22.22
N ASN A 47 4.31 -19.28 -22.99
CA ASN A 47 2.88 -19.37 -23.22
C ASN A 47 2.19 -19.54 -21.85
N LYS A 48 1.15 -18.73 -21.60
CA LYS A 48 0.44 -18.58 -20.32
C LYS A 48 -0.32 -19.84 -19.84
N GLU A 49 -0.08 -21.00 -20.42
CA GLU A 49 -0.90 -22.20 -20.22
C GLU A 49 -0.39 -23.10 -19.10
N GLY A 50 -0.39 -22.59 -17.87
CA GLY A 50 -0.27 -23.44 -16.68
C GLY A 50 0.44 -22.72 -15.54
N LYS A 51 -0.34 -22.23 -14.58
CA LYS A 51 0.16 -21.65 -13.32
C LYS A 51 0.98 -22.64 -12.49
N LYS A 52 0.84 -23.94 -12.77
CA LYS A 52 1.47 -25.06 -12.09
C LYS A 52 1.67 -26.21 -13.07
N ARG A 53 2.84 -26.84 -13.05
CA ARG A 53 3.18 -28.05 -13.82
C ARG A 53 3.91 -29.04 -12.90
N ILE A 54 3.69 -30.32 -13.13
CA ILE A 54 4.48 -31.40 -12.52
C ILE A 54 5.28 -32.01 -13.67
N ILE A 55 6.61 -32.04 -13.54
CA ILE A 55 7.54 -32.51 -14.56
C ILE A 55 8.39 -33.61 -13.92
N ARG A 56 8.49 -34.77 -14.58
CA ARG A 56 9.42 -35.81 -14.14
C ARG A 56 10.84 -35.46 -14.54
N TYR A 57 11.76 -35.51 -13.59
CA TYR A 57 13.19 -35.30 -13.82
C TYR A 57 13.97 -36.38 -13.10
N LYS A 58 14.60 -37.29 -13.85
CA LYS A 58 15.15 -38.54 -13.32
C LYS A 58 14.05 -39.30 -12.54
N ASP A 59 14.34 -39.70 -11.30
CA ASP A 59 13.41 -40.42 -10.43
C ASP A 59 12.55 -39.48 -9.55
N MET A 60 12.45 -38.19 -9.89
CA MET A 60 11.74 -37.18 -9.10
C MET A 60 10.54 -36.58 -9.83
N GLU A 61 9.49 -36.27 -9.07
CA GLU A 61 8.39 -35.41 -9.52
C GLU A 61 8.63 -33.97 -9.07
N VAL A 62 9.06 -33.14 -10.01
CA VAL A 62 9.39 -31.74 -9.79
C VAL A 62 8.16 -30.89 -10.05
N ARG A 63 7.76 -30.11 -9.05
CA ARG A 63 6.63 -29.19 -9.18
C ARG A 63 7.15 -27.81 -9.54
N VAL A 64 6.69 -27.26 -10.66
CA VAL A 64 7.04 -25.92 -11.11
C VAL A 64 5.80 -25.02 -11.10
N GLU A 65 5.86 -23.89 -10.40
CA GLU A 65 4.75 -22.96 -10.26
C GLU A 65 5.18 -21.53 -10.60
N VAL A 66 4.34 -20.81 -11.35
CA VAL A 66 4.55 -19.38 -11.57
C VAL A 66 4.14 -18.65 -10.30
N ILE A 67 5.10 -18.01 -9.64
CA ILE A 67 4.84 -17.14 -8.51
C ILE A 67 4.38 -15.80 -9.08
N GLU A 68 3.05 -15.66 -9.23
CA GLU A 68 2.43 -14.37 -9.45
C GLU A 68 2.70 -13.50 -8.23
N ASN A 69 3.44 -12.40 -8.40
CA ASN A 69 3.39 -11.31 -7.43
C ASN A 69 1.99 -10.71 -7.54
N LYS A 70 1.01 -11.34 -6.88
CA LYS A 70 -0.34 -10.78 -6.80
C LYS A 70 -0.21 -9.47 -6.04
N GLU A 71 -0.58 -8.38 -6.70
CA GLU A 71 -0.61 -7.08 -6.05
C GLU A 71 -1.58 -7.16 -4.87
N LYS A 72 -1.15 -6.69 -3.69
CA LYS A 72 -1.95 -6.78 -2.47
C LYS A 72 -3.30 -6.10 -2.68
N ARG A 73 -4.34 -6.72 -2.14
CA ARG A 73 -5.69 -6.13 -2.14
C ARG A 73 -5.74 -4.95 -1.18
N ILE A 74 -6.67 -4.02 -1.39
CA ILE A 74 -6.82 -2.84 -0.53
C ILE A 74 -7.13 -3.24 0.91
N GLU A 75 -7.84 -4.35 1.10
CA GLU A 75 -8.17 -4.91 2.41
C GLU A 75 -6.94 -5.43 3.15
N GLU A 76 -6.01 -6.06 2.42
CA GLU A 76 -4.73 -6.56 2.94
C GLU A 76 -3.81 -5.38 3.31
N ILE A 77 -3.71 -4.38 2.43
CA ILE A 77 -2.91 -3.18 2.67
C ILE A 77 -3.46 -2.42 3.89
N GLY A 78 -4.77 -2.21 3.98
CA GLY A 78 -5.40 -1.54 5.11
C GLY A 78 -5.18 -2.27 6.43
N LYS A 79 -5.22 -3.61 6.42
CA LYS A 79 -4.90 -4.42 7.61
C LYS A 79 -3.45 -4.21 8.05
N GLU A 80 -2.49 -4.32 7.14
CA GLU A 80 -1.08 -4.16 7.47
C GLU A 80 -0.72 -2.73 7.89
N ILE A 81 -1.42 -1.74 7.34
CA ILE A 81 -1.27 -0.35 7.79
C ILE A 81 -1.70 -0.21 9.25
N LEU A 82 -2.87 -0.76 9.59
CA LEU A 82 -3.38 -0.73 10.94
C LEU A 82 -2.44 -1.47 11.92
N GLU A 83 -1.88 -2.61 11.52
CA GLU A 83 -0.96 -3.37 12.38
C GLU A 83 0.35 -2.65 12.67
N LYS A 84 0.87 -1.87 11.70
CA LYS A 84 2.21 -1.25 11.81
C LYS A 84 2.20 0.19 12.27
N TRP A 85 1.19 0.96 11.91
CA TRP A 85 1.21 2.43 12.03
C TRP A 85 0.00 2.99 12.79
N TYR A 86 -0.75 2.13 13.49
CA TYR A 86 -1.77 2.57 14.44
C TYR A 86 -1.23 2.58 15.87
N ASP A 87 -1.29 3.73 16.52
CA ASP A 87 -1.13 3.82 17.98
C ASP A 87 -2.51 3.67 18.65
N GLY A 88 -2.78 2.45 19.13
CA GLY A 88 -4.04 2.15 19.82
C GLY A 88 -4.24 2.85 21.17
N ARG A 89 -3.17 3.35 21.81
CA ARG A 89 -3.30 4.10 23.07
C ARG A 89 -3.83 5.51 22.80
N LYS A 90 -3.35 6.13 21.72
CA LYS A 90 -3.73 7.49 21.34
C LYS A 90 -4.87 7.53 20.32
N GLY A 91 -5.15 6.43 19.65
CA GLY A 91 -6.11 6.36 18.54
C GLY A 91 -5.61 7.09 17.30
N ILE A 92 -4.30 7.10 17.06
CA ILE A 92 -3.67 7.80 15.91
C ILE A 92 -3.35 6.76 14.84
N ILE A 93 -3.78 6.99 13.60
CA ILE A 93 -3.32 6.23 12.44
C ILE A 93 -2.36 7.09 11.62
N ASP A 94 -1.13 6.61 11.45
CA ASP A 94 -0.12 7.25 10.60
C ASP A 94 -0.15 6.70 9.18
N MET A 95 -0.78 7.45 8.28
CA MET A 95 -0.82 7.23 6.84
C MET A 95 0.03 8.28 6.08
N SER A 96 1.02 8.89 6.73
CA SER A 96 1.94 9.80 6.06
C SER A 96 2.79 9.07 5.02
N ARG A 97 3.20 9.76 3.95
CA ARG A 97 4.09 9.23 2.89
C ARG A 97 3.68 7.82 2.46
N LEU A 98 2.38 7.64 2.21
CA LEU A 98 1.74 6.34 2.06
C LEU A 98 2.40 5.49 0.98
N LYS A 99 2.95 6.10 -0.09
CA LYS A 99 3.69 5.40 -1.14
C LYS A 99 4.90 4.64 -0.60
N GLU A 100 5.65 5.22 0.33
CA GLU A 100 6.80 4.60 0.98
C GLU A 100 6.32 3.46 1.88
N LYS A 101 5.36 3.73 2.77
CA LYS A 101 4.78 2.75 3.70
C LYS A 101 4.22 1.52 2.98
N ILE A 102 3.41 1.71 1.93
CA ILE A 102 2.88 0.55 1.18
C ILE A 102 3.99 -0.20 0.43
N GLY A 103 5.08 0.48 0.06
CA GLY A 103 6.28 -0.14 -0.48
C GLY A 103 6.99 -1.07 0.52
N GLU A 104 7.08 -0.66 1.79
CA GLU A 104 7.66 -1.47 2.88
C GLU A 104 6.88 -2.77 3.12
N ILE A 105 5.57 -2.76 2.90
CA ILE A 105 4.72 -3.96 2.97
C ILE A 105 4.60 -4.67 1.61
N GLY A 106 5.43 -4.32 0.63
CA GLY A 106 5.56 -5.03 -0.64
C GLY A 106 4.48 -4.71 -1.68
N SER A 107 3.69 -3.66 -1.48
CA SER A 107 2.75 -3.15 -2.49
C SER A 107 3.47 -2.19 -3.45
N LYS A 108 3.11 -2.26 -4.73
CA LYS A 108 3.63 -1.34 -5.77
C LYS A 108 2.59 -0.36 -6.29
N ARG A 109 1.37 -0.40 -5.73
CA ARG A 109 0.24 0.43 -6.15
C ARG A 109 0.61 1.91 -6.19
N GLU A 110 0.04 2.62 -7.14
CA GLU A 110 0.06 4.08 -7.13
C GLU A 110 -0.79 4.61 -5.98
N VAL A 111 -0.40 5.78 -5.47
CA VAL A 111 -1.10 6.46 -4.38
C VAL A 111 -1.63 7.75 -4.96
N ASP A 112 -2.93 7.73 -5.26
CA ASP A 112 -3.73 8.89 -5.60
C ASP A 112 -4.81 9.10 -4.52
N GLU A 113 -5.57 10.19 -4.62
CA GLU A 113 -6.63 10.51 -3.65
C GLU A 113 -7.73 9.44 -3.59
N VAL A 114 -8.00 8.75 -4.71
CA VAL A 114 -8.97 7.64 -4.77
C VAL A 114 -8.48 6.46 -3.96
N PHE A 115 -7.20 6.10 -4.09
CA PHE A 115 -6.57 5.06 -3.33
C PHE A 115 -6.55 5.39 -1.84
N ILE A 116 -6.20 6.63 -1.47
CA ILE A 116 -6.22 7.10 -0.08
C ILE A 116 -7.62 6.95 0.52
N LYS A 117 -8.68 7.40 -0.17
CA LYS A 117 -10.08 7.23 0.26
C LYS A 117 -10.46 5.76 0.46
N ARG A 118 -10.07 4.88 -0.47
CA ARG A 118 -10.36 3.43 -0.38
C ARG A 118 -9.60 2.77 0.77
N ILE A 119 -8.34 3.12 1.01
CA ILE A 119 -7.56 2.62 2.14
C ILE A 119 -8.16 3.10 3.46
N MET A 120 -8.49 4.40 3.57
CA MET A 120 -9.17 4.94 4.74
C MET A 120 -10.47 4.17 5.03
N LYS A 121 -11.28 3.89 4.02
CA LYS A 121 -12.50 3.10 4.20
C LYS A 121 -12.20 1.66 4.68
N SER A 122 -11.23 1.00 4.06
CA SER A 122 -10.78 -0.35 4.43
C SER A 122 -10.26 -0.45 5.88
N ILE A 123 -9.59 0.60 6.36
CA ILE A 123 -9.10 0.69 7.75
C ILE A 123 -10.29 0.91 8.71
N SER A 124 -11.18 1.86 8.39
CA SER A 124 -12.40 2.14 9.16
C SER A 124 -13.28 0.91 9.38
N ASP A 125 -13.43 0.07 8.36
CA ASP A 125 -14.19 -1.18 8.45
C ASP A 125 -13.61 -2.17 9.49
N LYS A 126 -12.34 -1.99 9.90
CA LYS A 126 -11.63 -2.83 10.87
C LYS A 126 -11.41 -2.13 12.21
N ASN A 127 -11.34 -0.81 12.23
CA ASN A 127 -11.09 -0.02 13.43
C ASN A 127 -11.83 1.32 13.39
N SER A 128 -12.89 1.41 14.18
CA SER A 128 -13.70 2.61 14.36
C SER A 128 -13.16 3.56 15.44
N MET A 129 -12.11 3.19 16.15
CA MET A 129 -11.55 3.92 17.31
C MET A 129 -10.47 4.94 16.92
N ILE A 130 -10.37 5.30 15.64
CA ILE A 130 -9.42 6.28 15.14
C ILE A 130 -9.91 7.69 15.47
N LYS A 131 -9.12 8.39 16.29
CA LYS A 131 -9.34 9.77 16.72
C LYS A 131 -8.52 10.77 15.89
N TYR A 132 -7.38 10.32 15.35
CA TYR A 132 -6.43 11.18 14.64
C TYR A 132 -5.89 10.48 13.40
N ILE A 133 -5.84 11.17 12.27
CA ILE A 133 -5.38 10.62 10.99
C ILE A 133 -4.26 11.51 10.45
N CYS A 134 -3.08 10.94 10.23
CA CYS A 134 -1.98 11.64 9.56
C CYS A 134 -1.94 11.25 8.08
N LEU A 135 -2.13 12.23 7.20
CA LEU A 135 -2.09 12.14 5.74
C LEU A 135 -0.94 12.99 5.16
N SER A 136 0.05 13.34 5.97
CA SER A 136 1.15 14.22 5.58
C SER A 136 2.03 13.64 4.46
N GLY A 137 2.50 14.46 3.52
CA GLY A 137 3.47 14.00 2.52
C GLY A 137 2.91 13.03 1.48
N ASN A 138 1.61 13.09 1.17
CA ASN A 138 0.94 12.20 0.22
C ASN A 138 0.69 12.82 -1.17
N ARG A 139 1.17 14.05 -1.42
CA ARG A 139 0.93 14.81 -2.66
C ARG A 139 -0.56 15.01 -2.96
N ILE A 140 -1.37 15.16 -1.90
CA ILE A 140 -2.80 15.47 -2.02
C ILE A 140 -2.95 16.88 -2.59
N LYS A 141 -3.81 17.05 -3.59
CA LYS A 141 -4.01 18.34 -4.27
C LYS A 141 -5.27 19.05 -3.81
N SER A 142 -6.23 18.31 -3.26
CA SER A 142 -7.48 18.86 -2.75
C SER A 142 -7.80 18.38 -1.34
N ILE A 143 -8.24 19.32 -0.51
CA ILE A 143 -8.79 19.04 0.82
C ILE A 143 -10.08 18.21 0.76
N GLN A 144 -10.70 18.03 -0.42
CA GLN A 144 -11.83 17.13 -0.63
C GLN A 144 -11.50 15.66 -0.37
N VAL A 145 -10.22 15.30 -0.22
CA VAL A 145 -9.84 13.95 0.18
C VAL A 145 -10.44 13.57 1.55
N ILE A 146 -10.61 14.55 2.44
CA ILE A 146 -11.16 14.37 3.79
C ILE A 146 -12.62 14.82 3.92
N ASN A 147 -13.29 15.24 2.84
CA ASN A 147 -14.68 15.64 2.93
C ASN A 147 -15.56 14.47 3.40
N ASN A 148 -16.49 14.73 4.33
CA ASN A 148 -17.30 13.72 5.01
C ASN A 148 -16.52 12.65 5.78
N ILE A 149 -15.30 12.95 6.24
CA ILE A 149 -14.48 12.00 7.02
C ILE A 149 -15.23 11.44 8.23
N ASN A 150 -16.11 12.21 8.88
CA ASN A 150 -16.91 11.75 10.01
C ASN A 150 -17.92 10.64 9.65
N LYS A 151 -18.26 10.42 8.37
CA LYS A 151 -19.05 9.26 7.94
C LYS A 151 -18.22 7.97 7.94
N ILE A 152 -16.89 8.09 7.78
CA ILE A 152 -15.94 6.98 7.78
C ILE A 152 -15.39 6.76 9.19
N TYR A 153 -15.09 7.85 9.90
CA TYR A 153 -14.54 7.85 11.26
C TYR A 153 -15.38 8.74 12.16
N PRO A 154 -16.46 8.22 12.78
CA PRO A 154 -17.41 9.04 13.53
C PRO A 154 -16.81 9.83 14.70
N ILE A 155 -15.71 9.34 15.28
CA ILE A 155 -15.05 9.94 16.45
C ILE A 155 -13.75 10.69 16.13
N VAL A 156 -13.43 10.89 14.84
CA VAL A 156 -12.21 11.60 14.46
C VAL A 156 -12.26 13.05 14.97
N LYS A 157 -11.19 13.45 15.64
CA LYS A 157 -10.97 14.77 16.25
C LYS A 157 -9.91 15.55 15.51
N GLY A 158 -8.89 14.90 14.95
CA GLY A 158 -7.83 15.62 14.26
C GLY A 158 -7.34 14.98 12.98
N ILE A 159 -6.92 15.83 12.05
CA ILE A 159 -6.38 15.43 10.75
C ILE A 159 -5.15 16.25 10.43
N ASP A 160 -4.02 15.58 10.22
CA ASP A 160 -2.83 16.20 9.67
C ASP A 160 -2.81 15.97 8.15
N ILE A 161 -2.91 17.05 7.37
CA ILE A 161 -2.79 17.05 5.91
C ILE A 161 -1.65 17.98 5.45
N SER A 162 -0.67 18.21 6.33
CA SER A 162 0.54 19.00 6.04
C SER A 162 1.39 18.40 4.93
N ASN A 163 2.35 19.18 4.40
CA ASN A 163 3.32 18.73 3.40
C ASN A 163 2.67 18.07 2.16
N ASN A 164 1.54 18.62 1.71
CA ASN A 164 0.83 18.19 0.52
C ASN A 164 0.87 19.30 -0.54
N GLU A 165 0.10 19.16 -1.61
CA GLU A 165 0.08 20.06 -2.77
C GLU A 165 -1.25 20.83 -2.86
N ILE A 166 -1.88 21.11 -1.71
CA ILE A 166 -3.17 21.82 -1.66
C ILE A 166 -2.94 23.30 -1.95
N GLU A 167 -3.50 23.79 -3.07
CA GLU A 167 -3.34 25.19 -3.49
C GLU A 167 -4.44 26.13 -2.98
N ARG A 168 -5.57 25.59 -2.52
CA ARG A 168 -6.73 26.37 -2.07
C ARG A 168 -7.55 25.61 -1.05
N ILE A 169 -8.21 26.35 -0.16
CA ILE A 169 -9.22 25.79 0.73
C ILE A 169 -10.56 25.76 -0.01
N GLU A 170 -11.14 24.57 -0.11
CA GLU A 170 -12.45 24.34 -0.73
C GLU A 170 -13.47 24.04 0.37
N GLU A 171 -14.76 24.29 0.09
CA GLU A 171 -15.83 23.98 1.05
C GLU A 171 -15.86 22.48 1.36
N ILE A 172 -15.75 22.14 2.63
CA ILE A 172 -15.76 20.76 3.14
C ILE A 172 -16.75 20.63 4.29
N ASN A 173 -17.41 19.49 4.38
CA ASN A 173 -18.31 19.17 5.47
C ASN A 173 -17.63 18.17 6.41
N ILE A 174 -16.93 18.70 7.40
CA ILE A 174 -16.26 17.92 8.44
C ILE A 174 -16.48 18.55 9.82
N ARG A 175 -16.39 17.71 10.85
CA ARG A 175 -16.49 18.10 12.26
C ARG A 175 -15.27 17.53 12.99
N ILE A 176 -14.25 18.36 13.12
CA ILE A 176 -12.98 18.04 13.78
C ILE A 176 -12.58 19.20 14.68
N GLU A 177 -11.73 18.91 15.65
CA GLU A 177 -11.17 19.85 16.63
C GLU A 177 -9.79 20.36 16.20
N GLU A 178 -9.07 19.60 15.36
CA GLU A 178 -7.69 19.89 14.99
C GLU A 178 -7.38 19.61 13.51
N ILE A 179 -6.73 20.54 12.82
CA ILE A 179 -6.26 20.35 11.45
C ILE A 179 -4.85 20.94 11.26
N ASP A 180 -3.95 20.17 10.65
CA ASP A 180 -2.63 20.68 10.24
C ASP A 180 -2.56 20.79 8.72
N LEU A 181 -2.35 22.01 8.23
CA LEU A 181 -2.25 22.38 6.82
C LEU A 181 -0.85 22.91 6.46
N ARG A 182 0.12 22.88 7.38
CA ARG A 182 1.47 23.45 7.16
C ARG A 182 2.13 22.89 5.91
N ASN A 183 2.95 23.70 5.29
CA ASN A 183 3.73 23.33 4.09
C ASN A 183 2.86 22.87 2.90
N ASN A 184 1.61 23.32 2.80
CA ASN A 184 0.84 23.29 1.57
C ASN A 184 0.98 24.64 0.82
N PRO A 185 1.00 24.66 -0.52
CA PRO A 185 1.09 25.88 -1.32
C PRO A 185 -0.25 26.65 -1.41
N ILE A 186 -0.95 26.82 -0.28
CA ILE A 186 -2.29 27.44 -0.23
C ILE A 186 -2.16 28.93 -0.58
N LYS A 187 -2.81 29.33 -1.68
CA LYS A 187 -2.91 30.72 -2.14
C LYS A 187 -4.23 31.29 -1.62
N GLY A 188 -4.19 32.40 -0.90
CA GLY A 188 -5.41 32.99 -0.34
C GLY A 188 -5.16 33.89 0.85
N ARG A 189 -6.25 34.32 1.49
CA ARG A 189 -6.22 35.15 2.71
C ARG A 189 -5.82 34.31 3.92
N ILE A 190 -5.99 34.88 5.12
CA ILE A 190 -5.71 34.28 6.42
C ILE A 190 -6.38 32.90 6.51
N ILE A 191 -5.57 31.83 6.36
CA ILE A 191 -6.04 30.42 6.29
C ILE A 191 -6.90 30.06 7.50
N GLU A 192 -6.52 30.57 8.68
CA GLU A 192 -7.24 30.32 9.93
C GLU A 192 -8.69 30.79 9.89
N GLU A 193 -8.96 31.99 9.36
CA GLU A 193 -10.32 32.53 9.25
C GLU A 193 -11.17 31.71 8.26
N GLU A 194 -10.59 31.29 7.15
CA GLU A 194 -11.30 30.48 6.15
C GLU A 194 -11.66 29.11 6.72
N ILE A 195 -10.72 28.47 7.43
CA ILE A 195 -10.94 27.17 8.07
C ILE A 195 -11.96 27.27 9.20
N GLN A 196 -11.90 28.29 10.05
CA GLN A 196 -12.89 28.50 11.12
C GLN A 196 -14.31 28.72 10.60
N LYS A 197 -14.46 29.40 9.46
CA LYS A 197 -15.78 29.57 8.80
C LYS A 197 -16.33 28.25 8.27
N MET A 198 -15.46 27.34 7.82
CA MET A 198 -15.87 26.06 7.22
C MET A 198 -16.01 24.92 8.24
N ILE A 199 -15.24 24.95 9.33
CA ILE A 199 -15.21 23.91 10.36
C ILE A 199 -15.57 24.55 11.71
N PRO A 200 -16.85 24.61 12.09
CA PRO A 200 -17.31 25.40 13.24
C PRO A 200 -16.73 24.97 14.60
N ASN A 201 -16.26 23.72 14.72
CA ASN A 201 -15.73 23.16 15.97
C ASN A 201 -14.20 23.12 16.01
N ILE A 202 -13.52 23.72 15.02
CA ILE A 202 -12.05 23.72 14.97
C ILE A 202 -11.49 24.58 16.09
N THR A 203 -10.53 24.03 16.83
CA THR A 203 -9.85 24.69 17.96
C THR A 203 -8.35 24.83 17.72
N ILE A 204 -7.76 23.93 16.94
CA ILE A 204 -6.32 23.87 16.68
C ILE A 204 -6.10 23.86 15.17
N ILE A 205 -5.30 24.80 14.68
CA ILE A 205 -4.94 24.92 13.27
C ILE A 205 -3.41 25.02 13.20
N ASN A 206 -2.77 24.10 12.47
CA ASN A 206 -1.31 24.06 12.26
C ASN A 206 -0.45 23.71 13.49
N GLY A 207 -1.00 22.90 14.41
CA GLY A 207 -0.34 22.44 15.64
C GLY A 207 -0.41 23.48 16.74
#